data_AF-A0A835LQ36-F1
#
_entry.id   AF-A0A835LQ36-F1
#
_cell.length_a   1.000
_cell.length_b   1.000
_cell.length_c   1.000
_cell.angle_alpha   90.00
_cell.angle_beta   90.00
_cell.angle_gamma   90.00
#
_symmetry.space_group_name_H-M   'P 1'
#
loop_
_entity.id
_entity.type
_entity.pdbx_description
1 polymer ?
#
loop_
_entity_poly.entity_id
_entity_poly.type
_entity_poly.pdbx_seq_one_letter_code
_entity_poly.pdbx_strand_id
1 'polypeptide(L)'
;MTKQKFVLKEEARNYVLKKSGCLWRTSKSRLNALIDAHDNKHDRIAACPKDMNRPMWKIFVRKHSSHEYQKKESSDPSSITRSNVWVKGHMKENVKPRECKTIQEIKDTAAESSSSSLQDDAISQVFGTEHPGHVRGVGFGVTPSQMGILSESKEKVVQLERQVEKLSRKVSSIEPVREEMQDDIRQEIQEAIREEMHGVVREQMQQHILEKKRCKSKLSLCRI
;
A
#
# COMPACT_ATOMS: atom_id res chain seq x y z
N MET A 1 -3.19 -24.08 41.92
CA MET A 1 -2.48 -22.79 41.72
C MET A 1 -3.22 -21.68 42.46
N THR A 2 -2.67 -21.23 43.58
CA THR A 2 -3.20 -20.13 44.38
C THR A 2 -3.07 -18.85 43.57
N LYS A 3 -4.19 -18.19 43.23
CA LYS A 3 -4.15 -16.92 42.49
C LYS A 3 -3.52 -15.86 43.38
N GLN A 4 -2.31 -15.41 43.04
CA GLN A 4 -1.67 -14.30 43.72
C GLN A 4 -2.48 -13.03 43.44
N LYS A 5 -3.04 -12.41 44.49
CA LYS A 5 -3.84 -11.20 44.36
C LYS A 5 -2.90 -10.00 44.22
N PHE A 6 -2.66 -9.57 42.98
CA PHE A 6 -1.94 -8.33 42.72
C PHE A 6 -2.81 -7.14 43.11
N VAL A 7 -2.50 -6.50 44.23
CA VAL A 7 -3.15 -5.27 44.66
C VAL A 7 -2.46 -4.10 43.95
N LEU A 8 -3.16 -3.45 43.02
CA LEU A 8 -2.66 -2.28 42.31
C LEU A 8 -2.91 -1.03 43.14
N LYS A 9 -1.88 -0.19 43.29
CA LYS A 9 -2.05 1.18 43.79
C LYS A 9 -2.93 1.97 42.83
N GLU A 10 -3.81 2.81 43.35
CA GLU A 10 -4.78 3.57 42.56
C GLU A 10 -4.10 4.49 41.54
N GLU A 11 -3.00 5.12 41.94
CA GLU A 11 -2.12 5.95 41.09
C GLU A 11 -1.59 5.19 39.85
N ALA A 12 -1.29 3.90 40.00
CA ALA A 12 -0.74 3.07 38.93
C ALA A 12 -1.82 2.43 38.05
N ARG A 13 -3.09 2.47 38.47
CA ARG A 13 -4.20 1.74 37.83
C ARG A 13 -4.36 2.12 36.36
N ASN A 14 -4.41 3.42 36.07
CA ASN A 14 -4.61 3.92 34.71
C ASN A 14 -3.43 3.55 33.80
N TYR A 15 -2.20 3.68 34.29
CA TYR A 15 -1.01 3.29 33.55
C TYR A 15 -0.99 1.80 33.24
N VAL A 16 -1.25 0.95 34.23
CA VAL A 16 -1.24 -0.51 34.09
C VAL A 16 -2.33 -0.96 33.12
N LEU A 17 -3.56 -0.47 33.25
CA LEU A 17 -4.66 -0.81 32.35
C LEU A 17 -4.39 -0.38 30.90
N LYS A 18 -3.79 0.81 30.72
CA LYS A 18 -3.39 1.28 29.38
C LYS A 18 -2.32 0.36 28.78
N LYS A 19 -1.27 0.04 29.54
CA LYS A 19 -0.18 -0.83 29.07
C LYS A 19 -0.64 -2.26 28.81
N SER A 20 -1.45 -2.84 29.69
CA SER A 20 -2.00 -4.18 29.52
C SER A 20 -2.88 -4.26 28.28
N GLY A 21 -3.70 -3.23 28.02
CA GLY A 21 -4.51 -3.13 26.81
C GLY A 21 -3.68 -3.05 25.53
N CYS A 22 -2.54 -2.36 25.54
CA CYS A 22 -1.59 -2.37 24.43
C CYS A 22 -0.95 -3.74 24.23
N LEU A 23 -0.39 -4.35 25.29
CA LEU A 23 0.24 -5.67 25.23
C LEU A 23 -0.72 -6.74 24.72
N TRP A 24 -1.96 -6.74 25.21
CA TRP A 24 -3.00 -7.67 24.75
C TRP A 24 -3.27 -7.54 23.25
N ARG A 25 -3.47 -6.31 22.75
CA ARG A 25 -3.71 -6.05 21.32
C ARG A 25 -2.53 -6.46 20.46
N THR A 26 -1.30 -6.14 20.87
CA THR A 26 -0.07 -6.52 20.17
C THR A 26 0.09 -8.04 20.12
N SER A 27 -0.09 -8.74 21.24
CA SER A 27 -0.04 -10.20 21.26
C SER A 27 -1.11 -10.82 20.36
N LYS A 28 -2.36 -10.33 20.43
CA LYS A 28 -3.44 -10.83 19.56
C LYS A 28 -3.12 -10.61 18.07
N SER A 29 -2.59 -9.44 17.71
CA SER A 29 -2.17 -9.14 16.33
C SER A 29 -1.07 -10.07 15.84
N ARG A 30 -0.05 -10.34 16.67
CA ARG A 30 1.01 -11.31 16.34
C ARG A 30 0.46 -12.71 16.10
N LEU A 31 -0.49 -13.15 16.91
CA LEU A 31 -1.12 -14.47 16.74
C LEU A 31 -1.95 -14.55 15.44
N ASN A 32 -2.70 -13.50 15.11
CA ASN A 32 -3.41 -13.44 13.82
C ASN A 32 -2.43 -13.41 12.65
N ALA A 33 -1.32 -12.68 12.74
CA ALA A 33 -0.30 -12.65 11.68
C ALA A 33 0.30 -14.04 11.40
N LEU A 34 0.49 -14.87 12.44
CA LEU A 34 0.91 -16.27 12.25
C LEU A 34 -0.15 -17.12 11.51
N ILE A 35 -1.43 -16.79 11.65
CA ILE A 35 -2.51 -17.46 10.91
C ILE A 35 -2.52 -16.97 9.45
N ASP A 36 -2.43 -15.66 9.26
CA ASP A 36 -2.53 -15.01 7.95
C ASP A 36 -1.31 -15.30 7.06
N ALA A 37 -0.17 -15.63 7.66
CA ALA A 37 1.05 -16.01 6.94
C ALA A 37 0.97 -17.39 6.25
N HIS A 38 -0.07 -18.18 6.51
CA HIS A 38 -0.20 -19.54 6.02
C HIS A 38 -1.58 -19.77 5.42
N ASP A 39 -1.63 -20.34 4.22
CA ASP A 39 -2.89 -20.69 3.55
C ASP A 39 -3.49 -21.98 4.11
N ASN A 40 -2.63 -22.94 4.45
CA ASN A 40 -3.03 -24.28 4.85
C ASN A 40 -3.30 -24.39 6.35
N LYS A 41 -4.38 -25.09 6.71
CA LYS A 41 -4.73 -25.38 8.11
C LYS A 41 -3.63 -26.12 8.87
N HIS A 42 -2.93 -27.04 8.19
CA HIS A 42 -1.84 -27.79 8.80
C HIS A 42 -0.71 -26.87 9.26
N ASP A 43 -0.28 -25.96 8.38
CA ASP A 43 0.84 -25.06 8.64
C ASP A 43 0.48 -23.99 9.68
N ARG A 44 -0.77 -23.51 9.69
CA ARG A 44 -1.30 -22.67 10.78
C ARG A 44 -1.22 -23.36 12.14
N ILE A 45 -1.55 -24.64 12.23
CA ILE A 45 -1.44 -25.41 13.48
C ILE A 45 0.03 -25.65 13.86
N ALA A 46 0.91 -25.84 12.87
CA ALA A 46 2.34 -26.01 13.08
C ALA A 46 3.03 -24.73 13.59
N ALA A 47 2.57 -23.55 13.19
CA ALA A 47 3.03 -22.23 13.62
C ALA A 47 2.72 -21.87 15.09
N CYS A 48 2.35 -22.85 15.92
CA CYS A 48 2.08 -22.68 17.34
C CYS A 48 3.30 -22.07 18.05
N PRO A 49 3.16 -20.93 18.75
CA PRO A 49 4.23 -20.38 19.57
C PRO A 49 4.69 -21.38 20.65
N LYS A 50 5.99 -21.37 20.97
CA LYS A 50 6.63 -22.31 21.91
C LYS A 50 6.00 -22.28 23.31
N ASP A 51 5.61 -21.09 23.79
CA ASP A 51 5.05 -20.89 25.13
C ASP A 51 3.54 -21.13 25.19
N MET A 52 2.91 -21.53 24.08
CA MET A 52 1.45 -21.68 24.00
C MET A 52 1.03 -23.15 24.03
N ASN A 53 -0.05 -23.42 24.78
CA ASN A 53 -0.68 -24.73 24.80
C ASN A 53 -1.27 -25.07 23.42
N ARG A 54 -0.77 -26.16 22.80
CA ARG A 54 -1.13 -26.59 21.45
C ARG A 54 -2.63 -26.87 21.25
N PRO A 55 -3.34 -27.57 22.15
CA PRO A 55 -4.80 -27.62 22.15
C PRO A 55 -5.50 -26.25 22.08
N MET A 56 -5.06 -25.28 22.88
CA MET A 56 -5.63 -23.93 22.87
C MET A 56 -5.37 -23.24 21.53
N TRP A 57 -4.16 -23.40 20.99
CA TRP A 57 -3.80 -22.89 19.66
C TRP A 57 -4.70 -23.46 18.56
N LYS A 58 -4.98 -24.78 18.57
CA LYS A 58 -5.89 -25.40 17.59
C LYS A 58 -7.31 -24.79 17.63
N ILE A 59 -7.84 -24.52 18.83
CA ILE A 59 -9.14 -23.87 19.00
C ILE A 59 -9.10 -22.45 18.44
N PHE A 60 -8.03 -21.71 18.75
CA PHE A 60 -7.80 -20.36 18.25
C PHE A 60 -7.72 -20.33 16.72
N VAL A 61 -6.86 -21.15 16.10
CA VAL A 61 -6.74 -21.28 14.64
C VAL A 61 -8.07 -21.63 14.00
N ARG A 62 -8.82 -22.60 14.55
CA ARG A 62 -10.14 -22.98 14.02
C ARG A 62 -11.10 -21.80 14.01
N LYS A 63 -11.16 -21.03 15.11
CA LYS A 63 -12.05 -19.87 15.23
C LYS A 63 -11.63 -18.75 14.27
N HIS A 64 -10.35 -18.44 14.22
CA HIS A 64 -9.82 -17.33 13.42
C HIS A 64 -9.65 -17.65 11.94
N SER A 65 -9.69 -18.94 11.57
CA SER A 65 -9.73 -19.42 10.19
C SER A 65 -11.15 -19.71 9.69
N SER A 66 -12.19 -19.49 10.52
CA SER A 66 -13.56 -19.75 10.07
C SER A 66 -13.96 -18.71 9.04
N HIS A 67 -14.77 -19.13 8.06
CA HIS A 67 -15.31 -18.23 7.04
C HIS A 67 -16.07 -17.05 7.68
N GLU A 68 -16.83 -17.31 8.75
CA GLU A 68 -17.54 -16.27 9.50
C GLU A 68 -16.60 -15.20 10.08
N TYR A 69 -15.44 -15.62 10.60
CA TYR A 69 -14.45 -14.69 11.14
C TYR A 69 -13.69 -13.93 10.05
N GLN A 70 -13.41 -14.59 8.92
CA GLN A 70 -12.69 -14.00 7.78
C GLN A 70 -13.58 -13.17 6.86
N LYS A 71 -14.91 -13.27 6.99
CA LYS A 71 -15.86 -12.54 6.16
C LYS A 71 -15.62 -11.05 6.29
N LYS A 72 -15.10 -10.45 5.22
CA LYS A 72 -15.13 -9.00 5.04
C LYS A 72 -16.53 -8.63 4.61
N GLU A 73 -17.26 -7.90 5.46
CA GLU A 73 -18.66 -7.54 5.16
C GLU A 73 -18.80 -6.53 4.01
N SER A 74 -17.71 -5.83 3.64
CA SER A 74 -17.66 -4.96 2.47
C SER A 74 -16.53 -5.38 1.54
N SER A 75 -16.83 -5.41 0.23
CA SER A 75 -15.84 -5.60 -0.84
C SER A 75 -14.92 -4.39 -0.98
N ASP A 76 -15.41 -3.21 -0.62
CA ASP A 76 -14.66 -1.96 -0.60
C ASP A 76 -14.44 -1.50 0.85
N PRO A 77 -13.21 -1.58 1.39
CA PRO A 77 -12.92 -1.10 2.73
C PRO A 77 -13.18 0.40 2.92
N SER A 78 -13.15 1.20 1.85
CA SER A 78 -13.30 2.65 1.92
C SER A 78 -14.75 3.10 2.09
N SER A 79 -15.72 2.23 1.77
CA SER A 79 -17.15 2.48 1.99
C SER A 79 -17.60 2.24 3.43
N ILE A 80 -16.75 1.64 4.27
CA ILE A 80 -17.06 1.39 5.67
C ILE A 80 -16.90 2.69 6.47
N THR A 81 -18.02 3.28 6.89
CA THR A 81 -18.03 4.47 7.75
C THR A 81 -17.88 4.10 9.24
N ARG A 82 -17.51 5.08 10.08
CA ARG A 82 -17.49 4.84 11.54
C ARG A 82 -18.87 4.54 12.11
N SER A 83 -19.94 5.05 11.51
CA SER A 83 -21.33 4.71 11.82
C SER A 83 -21.60 3.22 11.63
N ASN A 84 -21.15 2.63 10.51
CA ASN A 84 -21.27 1.19 10.25
C ASN A 84 -20.57 0.37 11.34
N VAL A 85 -19.34 0.74 11.69
CA VAL A 85 -18.55 0.07 12.73
C VAL A 85 -19.22 0.18 14.10
N TRP A 86 -19.72 1.37 14.45
CA TRP A 86 -20.37 1.63 15.73
C TRP A 86 -21.65 0.81 15.86
N VAL A 87 -22.53 0.86 14.85
CA VAL A 87 -23.79 0.10 14.81
C VAL A 87 -23.51 -1.39 14.94
N LYS A 88 -22.53 -1.92 14.20
CA LYS A 88 -22.17 -3.34 14.26
C LYS A 88 -21.64 -3.75 15.64
N GLY A 89 -20.81 -2.91 16.27
CA GLY A 89 -20.29 -3.17 17.61
C GLY A 89 -21.35 -3.18 18.71
N HIS A 90 -22.46 -2.47 18.50
CA HIS A 90 -23.58 -2.37 19.44
C HIS A 90 -24.78 -3.27 19.08
N MET A 91 -24.81 -3.85 17.87
CA MET A 91 -25.76 -4.92 17.53
C MET A 91 -25.31 -6.24 18.18
N LYS A 92 -25.93 -6.59 19.31
CA LYS A 92 -25.97 -7.98 19.83
C LYS A 92 -27.33 -8.61 19.53
N GLU A 93 -27.39 -9.94 19.44
CA GLU A 93 -28.63 -10.70 19.24
C GLU A 93 -29.71 -10.47 20.32
N ASN A 94 -29.36 -9.87 21.47
CA ASN A 94 -30.26 -9.68 22.62
C ASN A 94 -30.15 -8.27 23.23
N VAL A 95 -30.20 -7.23 22.40
CA VAL A 95 -30.08 -5.83 22.84
C VAL A 95 -31.39 -5.31 23.47
N LYS A 96 -31.27 -4.52 24.56
CA LYS A 96 -32.42 -3.89 25.24
C LYS A 96 -33.11 -2.85 24.33
N PRO A 97 -34.41 -2.56 24.50
CA PRO A 97 -35.18 -1.67 23.62
C PRO A 97 -34.59 -0.26 23.42
N ARG A 98 -33.86 0.28 24.40
CA ARG A 98 -33.30 1.64 24.37
C ARG A 98 -32.12 1.76 23.40
N GLU A 99 -31.25 0.75 23.37
CA GLU A 99 -30.12 0.67 22.41
C GLU A 99 -30.63 0.39 20.99
N CYS A 100 -31.77 -0.32 20.83
CA CYS A 100 -32.39 -0.53 19.52
C CYS A 100 -32.90 0.76 18.86
N LYS A 101 -33.48 1.69 19.62
CA LYS A 101 -33.98 2.97 19.08
C LYS A 101 -32.84 3.83 18.53
N THR A 102 -31.79 4.02 19.33
CA THR A 102 -30.61 4.79 18.93
C THR A 102 -29.86 4.15 17.75
N ILE A 103 -29.79 2.82 17.70
CA ILE A 103 -29.23 2.12 16.53
C ILE A 103 -30.06 2.41 15.27
N GLN A 104 -31.39 2.43 15.38
CA GLN A 104 -32.26 2.72 14.26
C GLN A 104 -32.12 4.17 13.80
N GLU A 105 -32.14 5.12 14.73
CA GLU A 105 -31.90 6.55 14.45
C GLU A 105 -30.57 6.76 13.70
N ILE A 106 -29.47 6.14 14.14
CA ILE A 106 -28.18 6.26 13.45
C ILE A 106 -28.22 5.65 12.04
N LYS A 107 -28.94 4.53 11.84
CA LYS A 107 -29.09 3.92 10.51
C LYS A 107 -29.89 4.81 9.57
N ASP A 108 -30.98 5.37 10.05
CA ASP A 108 -31.87 6.23 9.27
C ASP A 108 -31.12 7.52 8.90
N THR A 109 -30.48 8.17 9.88
CA THR A 109 -29.64 9.36 9.63
C THR A 109 -28.46 9.05 8.70
N ALA A 110 -27.83 7.87 8.80
CA ALA A 110 -26.75 7.48 7.89
C ALA A 110 -27.23 7.21 6.45
N ALA A 111 -28.50 6.85 6.26
CA ALA A 111 -29.09 6.71 4.93
C ALA A 111 -29.42 8.07 4.30
N GLU A 112 -29.75 9.07 5.13
CA GLU A 112 -30.12 10.42 4.69
C GLU A 112 -28.92 11.37 4.54
N SER A 113 -27.89 11.22 5.38
CA SER A 113 -26.70 12.08 5.35
C SER A 113 -25.57 11.49 4.50
N SER A 114 -25.11 12.28 3.53
CA SER A 114 -23.91 11.99 2.72
C SER A 114 -22.62 12.57 3.30
N SER A 115 -22.69 13.29 4.42
CA SER A 115 -21.51 13.91 5.04
C SER A 115 -20.56 12.86 5.60
N SER A 116 -19.31 12.94 5.17
CA SER A 116 -18.18 12.17 5.71
C SER A 116 -17.43 12.91 6.83
N SER A 117 -17.88 14.12 7.18
CA SER A 117 -17.25 14.95 8.22
C SER A 117 -17.50 14.34 9.61
N LEU A 118 -16.52 14.45 10.51
CA LEU A 118 -16.69 13.99 11.89
C LEU A 118 -17.70 14.81 12.70
N GLN A 119 -18.01 16.01 12.23
CA GLN A 119 -18.91 16.95 12.91
C GLN A 119 -20.37 16.67 12.53
N ASP A 120 -20.62 16.19 11.32
CA ASP A 120 -21.97 16.09 10.75
C ASP A 120 -22.35 14.68 10.35
N ASP A 121 -21.58 13.65 10.69
CA ASP A 121 -21.99 12.28 10.41
C ASP A 121 -23.12 11.79 11.33
N ALA A 122 -23.72 10.65 10.98
CA ALA A 122 -24.88 10.12 11.70
C ALA A 122 -24.65 9.91 13.21
N ILE A 123 -23.43 9.54 13.64
CA ILE A 123 -23.11 9.42 15.07
C ILE A 123 -23.13 10.81 15.73
N SER A 124 -22.49 11.81 15.13
CA SER A 124 -22.44 13.16 15.69
C SER A 124 -23.80 13.86 15.65
N GLN A 125 -24.67 13.56 14.69
CA GLN A 125 -26.04 14.08 14.68
C GLN A 125 -26.89 13.51 15.82
N VAL A 126 -26.79 12.20 16.09
CA VAL A 126 -27.57 11.54 17.14
C VAL A 126 -27.02 11.82 18.55
N PHE A 127 -25.69 11.84 18.72
CA PHE A 127 -25.06 12.02 20.03
C PHE A 127 -24.52 13.42 20.30
N GLY A 128 -24.59 14.34 19.32
CA GLY A 128 -23.94 15.65 19.38
C GLY A 128 -22.43 15.58 19.15
N THR A 129 -21.74 16.68 19.43
CA THR A 129 -20.30 16.84 19.22
C THR A 129 -19.46 15.78 19.95
N GLU A 130 -18.30 15.44 19.38
CA GLU A 130 -17.37 14.46 19.96
C GLU A 130 -16.72 14.90 21.27
N HIS A 131 -16.32 13.93 22.08
CA HIS A 131 -15.58 14.22 23.31
C HIS A 131 -14.13 14.64 23.00
N PRO A 132 -13.56 15.61 23.75
CA PRO A 132 -12.18 16.06 23.52
C PRO A 132 -11.11 14.96 23.60
N GLY A 133 -11.36 13.91 24.40
CA GLY A 133 -10.39 12.85 24.68
C GLY A 133 -10.46 11.62 23.77
N HIS A 134 -11.56 11.41 23.04
CA HIS A 134 -11.70 10.24 22.15
C HIS A 134 -12.89 10.38 21.20
N VAL A 135 -12.75 9.82 20.00
CA VAL A 135 -13.80 9.74 18.97
C VAL A 135 -14.61 8.44 19.09
N ARG A 136 -15.94 8.55 19.18
CA ARG A 136 -16.86 7.41 19.22
C ARG A 136 -16.77 6.57 17.95
N GLY A 137 -16.84 5.25 18.11
CA GLY A 137 -16.76 4.29 17.00
C GLY A 137 -15.37 4.11 16.40
N VAL A 138 -14.38 4.90 16.83
CA VAL A 138 -12.98 4.78 16.43
C VAL A 138 -12.20 4.15 17.58
N GLY A 139 -11.57 3.00 17.31
CA GLY A 139 -10.76 2.30 18.29
C GLY A 139 -9.53 3.10 18.74
N PHE A 140 -8.70 2.52 19.60
CA PHE A 140 -7.40 3.08 20.02
C PHE A 140 -7.43 4.40 20.80
N GLY A 141 -8.61 4.95 21.11
CA GLY A 141 -8.72 6.23 21.82
C GLY A 141 -8.20 7.40 20.99
N VAL A 142 -8.41 7.32 19.67
CA VAL A 142 -8.04 8.40 18.75
C VAL A 142 -8.86 9.65 19.11
N THR A 143 -8.19 10.78 19.26
CA THR A 143 -8.80 12.07 19.58
C THR A 143 -9.36 12.75 18.33
N PRO A 144 -10.32 13.69 18.45
CA PRO A 144 -10.85 14.43 17.31
C PRO A 144 -9.76 15.14 16.50
N SER A 145 -8.78 15.76 17.18
CA SER A 145 -7.64 16.43 16.53
C SER A 145 -6.78 15.46 15.72
N GLN A 146 -6.52 14.26 16.26
CA GLN A 146 -5.80 13.21 15.52
C GLN A 146 -6.57 12.76 14.28
N MET A 147 -7.90 12.63 14.36
CA MET A 147 -8.70 12.29 13.19
C MET A 147 -8.70 13.38 12.12
N GLY A 148 -8.70 14.66 12.50
CA GLY A 148 -8.53 15.78 11.57
C GLY A 148 -7.23 15.66 10.78
N ILE A 149 -6.11 15.47 11.49
CA ILE A 149 -4.78 15.27 10.87
C ILE A 149 -4.78 14.05 9.96
N LEU A 150 -5.41 12.94 10.36
CA LEU A 150 -5.50 11.73 9.54
C LEU A 150 -6.31 11.97 8.25
N SER A 151 -7.40 12.73 8.32
CA SER A 151 -8.23 13.09 7.16
C SER A 151 -7.42 13.92 6.16
N GLU A 152 -6.77 14.99 6.63
CA GLU A 152 -5.91 15.83 5.80
C GLU A 152 -4.75 15.04 5.18
N SER A 153 -4.14 14.15 5.97
CA SER A 153 -3.06 13.29 5.49
C SER A 153 -3.56 12.35 4.39
N LYS A 154 -4.75 11.77 4.54
CA LYS A 154 -5.36 10.89 3.55
C LYS A 154 -5.65 11.64 2.24
N GLU A 155 -6.19 12.85 2.32
CA GLU A 155 -6.43 13.70 1.14
C GLU A 155 -5.13 14.02 0.40
N LYS A 156 -4.08 14.38 1.14
CA LYS A 156 -2.74 14.62 0.57
C LYS A 156 -2.17 13.38 -0.10
N VAL A 157 -2.33 12.19 0.49
CA VAL A 157 -1.89 10.93 -0.13
C VAL A 157 -2.61 10.69 -1.45
N VAL A 158 -3.94 10.82 -1.49
CA VAL A 158 -4.72 10.67 -2.73
C VAL A 158 -4.27 11.68 -3.81
N GLN A 159 -3.96 12.91 -3.40
CA GLN A 159 -3.44 13.92 -4.31
C GLN A 159 -2.05 13.56 -4.85
N LEU A 160 -1.16 13.05 -3.99
CA LEU A 160 0.18 12.61 -4.39
C LEU A 160 0.12 11.40 -5.32
N GLU A 161 -0.73 10.42 -5.03
CA GLU A 161 -0.96 9.25 -5.89
C GLU A 161 -1.40 9.68 -7.30
N ARG A 162 -2.35 10.61 -7.41
CA ARG A 162 -2.76 11.19 -8.71
C ARG A 162 -1.62 11.89 -9.44
N GLN A 163 -0.74 12.60 -8.72
CA GLN A 163 0.42 13.26 -9.33
C GLN A 163 1.45 12.24 -9.83
N VAL A 164 1.72 11.20 -9.05
CA VAL A 164 2.61 10.10 -9.44
C VAL A 164 2.07 9.40 -10.69
N GLU A 165 0.77 9.11 -10.75
CA GLU A 165 0.15 8.52 -11.93
C GLU A 165 0.30 9.42 -13.16
N LYS A 166 0.05 10.73 -13.01
CA LYS A 166 0.21 11.70 -14.10
C LYS A 166 1.66 11.78 -14.59
N LEU A 167 2.64 11.80 -13.69
CA LEU A 167 4.06 11.81 -14.05
C LEU A 167 4.47 10.49 -14.71
N SER A 168 4.00 9.36 -14.19
CA SER A 168 4.24 8.04 -14.78
C SER A 168 3.75 7.98 -16.23
N ARG A 169 2.54 8.48 -16.51
CA ARG A 169 2.01 8.55 -17.88
C ARG A 169 2.88 9.41 -18.81
N LYS A 170 3.39 10.54 -18.31
CA LYS A 170 4.31 11.40 -19.08
C LYS A 170 5.63 10.70 -19.38
N VAL A 171 6.23 10.03 -18.39
CA VAL A 171 7.47 9.27 -18.58
C VAL A 171 7.23 8.17 -19.63
N SER A 172 6.16 7.39 -19.51
CA SER A 172 5.81 6.37 -20.51
C SER A 172 5.60 6.92 -21.92
N SER A 173 5.14 8.17 -22.07
CA SER A 173 4.99 8.79 -23.39
C SER A 173 6.30 9.30 -24.00
N ILE A 174 7.32 9.58 -23.18
CA ILE A 174 8.61 10.12 -23.64
C ILE A 174 9.60 8.99 -23.97
N GLU A 175 9.54 7.85 -23.27
CA GLU A 175 10.39 6.68 -23.53
C GLU A 175 10.45 6.28 -25.02
N PRO A 176 9.34 6.13 -25.78
CA PRO A 176 9.44 5.74 -27.18
C PRO A 176 10.12 6.78 -28.06
N VAL A 177 9.90 8.08 -27.80
CA VAL A 177 10.57 9.18 -28.53
C VAL A 177 12.07 9.17 -28.23
N ARG A 178 12.45 8.83 -27.00
CA ARG A 178 13.86 8.67 -26.61
C ARG A 178 14.50 7.47 -27.32
N GLU A 179 13.80 6.35 -27.44
CA GLU A 179 14.27 5.17 -28.17
C GLU A 179 14.43 5.45 -29.67
N GLU A 180 13.43 6.07 -30.31
CA GLU A 180 13.48 6.48 -31.72
C GLU A 180 14.69 7.38 -32.00
N MET A 181 14.88 8.43 -31.19
CA MET A 181 16.03 9.32 -31.34
C MET A 181 17.37 8.61 -31.11
N GLN A 182 17.43 7.61 -30.22
CA GLN A 182 18.64 6.80 -30.03
C GLN A 182 18.95 5.92 -31.24
N ASP A 183 17.93 5.38 -31.89
CA ASP A 183 18.07 4.58 -33.10
C ASP A 183 18.47 5.44 -34.31
N ASP A 184 17.90 6.64 -34.46
CA ASP A 184 18.28 7.60 -35.50
C ASP A 184 19.76 7.99 -35.37
N ILE A 185 20.22 8.37 -34.17
CA ILE A 185 21.63 8.68 -33.91
C ILE A 185 22.52 7.47 -34.22
N ARG A 186 22.09 6.26 -33.87
CA ARG A 186 22.84 5.04 -34.16
C ARG A 186 22.95 4.81 -35.66
N GLN A 187 21.88 5.02 -36.42
CA GLN A 187 21.88 4.86 -37.88
C GLN A 187 22.78 5.89 -38.55
N GLU A 188 22.71 7.15 -38.16
CA GLU A 188 23.53 8.23 -38.71
C GLU A 188 25.04 7.98 -38.50
N ILE A 189 25.43 7.53 -37.30
CA ILE A 189 26.82 7.14 -37.02
C ILE A 189 27.25 5.96 -37.90
N GLN A 190 26.40 4.94 -38.08
CA GLN A 190 26.71 3.79 -38.93
C GLN A 190 26.88 4.19 -40.41
N GLU A 191 26.06 5.12 -40.89
CA GLU A 191 26.14 5.62 -42.26
C GLU A 191 27.39 6.48 -42.48
N ALA A 192 27.73 7.35 -41.53
CA ALA A 192 28.97 8.13 -41.57
C ALA A 192 30.22 7.23 -41.63
N ILE A 193 30.29 6.20 -40.78
CA ILE A 193 31.38 5.21 -40.78
C ILE A 193 31.46 4.48 -42.14
N ARG A 194 30.31 4.13 -42.71
CA ARG A 194 30.23 3.45 -44.02
C ARG A 194 30.79 4.33 -45.14
N GLU A 195 30.41 5.61 -45.17
CA GLU A 195 30.87 6.57 -46.18
C GLU A 195 32.37 6.87 -46.06
N GLU A 196 32.90 7.03 -44.83
CA GLU A 196 34.35 7.16 -44.61
C GLU A 196 35.11 5.94 -45.14
N MET A 197 34.63 4.74 -44.83
CA MET A 197 35.25 3.50 -45.29
C MET A 197 35.23 3.37 -46.82
N HIS A 198 34.13 3.75 -47.48
CA HIS A 198 34.08 3.81 -48.94
C HIS A 198 35.04 4.87 -49.51
N GLY A 199 35.20 6.01 -48.84
CA GLY A 199 36.19 7.04 -49.20
C GLY A 199 37.62 6.52 -49.21
N VAL A 200 38.03 5.84 -48.13
CA VAL A 200 39.38 5.26 -48.00
C VAL A 200 39.68 4.26 -49.12
N VAL A 201 38.74 3.38 -49.46
CA VAL A 201 38.93 2.41 -50.55
C VAL A 201 39.08 3.11 -51.90
N ARG A 202 38.31 4.16 -52.16
CA ARG A 202 38.42 4.95 -53.41
C ARG A 202 39.80 5.63 -53.52
N GLU A 203 40.30 6.23 -52.44
CA GLU A 203 41.62 6.88 -52.43
C GLU A 203 42.76 5.87 -52.65
N GLN A 204 42.74 4.73 -51.96
CA GLN A 204 43.72 3.66 -52.15
C GLN A 204 43.76 3.18 -53.62
N MET A 205 42.58 3.01 -54.24
CA MET A 205 42.49 2.63 -55.65
C MET A 205 43.11 3.70 -56.57
N GLN A 206 42.81 4.99 -56.33
CA GLN A 206 43.38 6.09 -57.13
C GLN A 206 44.91 6.16 -56.98
N GLN A 207 45.43 6.02 -55.77
CA GLN A 207 46.88 5.96 -55.53
C GLN A 207 47.51 4.81 -56.30
N HIS A 208 46.92 3.61 -56.26
CA HIS A 208 47.45 2.47 -57.00
C HIS A 208 47.45 2.69 -58.51
N ILE A 209 46.42 3.34 -59.06
CA ILE A 209 46.36 3.71 -60.49
C ILE A 209 47.48 4.70 -60.84
N LEU A 210 47.71 5.72 -60.01
CA LEU A 210 48.77 6.71 -60.21
C LEU A 210 50.17 6.08 -60.13
N GLU A 211 50.41 5.19 -59.18
CA GLU A 211 51.65 4.43 -59.08
C GLU A 211 51.90 3.59 -60.33
N LYS A 212 50.88 2.87 -60.83
CA LYS A 212 50.98 2.12 -62.08
C LYS A 212 51.33 3.01 -63.27
N LYS A 213 50.72 4.20 -63.37
CA LYS A 213 51.06 5.18 -64.42
C LYS A 213 52.51 5.67 -64.29
N ARG A 214 52.97 5.96 -63.07
CA ARG A 214 54.36 6.40 -62.78
C ARG A 214 55.39 5.33 -63.12
N CYS A 215 55.15 4.06 -62.77
CA CYS A 215 56.04 2.95 -63.11
C CYS A 215 56.15 2.74 -64.63
N LYS A 216 55.03 2.85 -65.36
CA LYS A 216 55.05 2.79 -66.83
C LYS A 216 55.88 3.92 -67.45
N SER A 217 55.74 5.15 -66.94
CA SER A 217 56.54 6.31 -67.39
C SER A 217 58.05 6.12 -67.14
N LYS A 218 58.45 5.57 -65.98
CA LYS A 218 59.86 5.28 -65.69
C LYS A 218 60.44 4.20 -66.62
N LEU A 219 59.67 3.15 -66.90
CA LEU A 219 60.06 2.08 -67.83
C LEU A 219 60.26 2.59 -69.28
N SER A 220 59.50 3.60 -69.71
CA SER A 220 59.69 4.22 -71.03
C SER A 220 60.91 5.13 -71.12
N LEU A 221 61.38 5.69 -70.00
CA LEU A 221 62.55 6.59 -69.95
C LEU A 221 63.89 5.83 -69.89
N CYS A 222 63.93 4.62 -69.33
CA CYS A 222 65.13 3.77 -69.31
C CYS A 222 65.38 2.98 -70.61
N ARG A 223 64.60 3.23 -71.67
CA ARG A 223 64.67 2.48 -72.95
C ARG A 223 65.34 3.25 -74.10
N ILE A 224 66.00 4.36 -73.79
CA ILE A 224 66.89 5.14 -74.67
C ILE A 224 68.32 4.86 -74.21
#